data_AF-A0A5F1YA51-F1
#
_entry.id   AF-A0A5F1YA51-F1
#
_cell.length_a   1.000
_cell.length_b   1.000
_cell.length_c   1.000
_cell.angle_alpha   90.00
_cell.angle_beta   90.00
_cell.angle_gamma   90.00
#
_symmetry.space_group_name_H-M   'P 1'
#
loop_
_entity.id
_entity.type
_entity.pdbx_description
1 polymer ?
#
loop_
_entity_poly.entity_id
_entity_poly.type
_entity_poly.pdbx_seq_one_letter_code
_entity_poly.pdbx_strand_id
1 'polypeptide(L)'
;WGASRIHSELLLLGFDISLSSVKRIIKRILKSYKPFRGNWSAWLRLISQIQAQTVAMDLCRINTVCGSTLFLLAFIHLESRKIVQFNITFNPTRDWILR
;
A
#
# COMPACT_ATOMS: atom_id res chain seq x y z
N TRP A 1 5.23 -5.59 8.61
CA TRP A 1 5.30 -7.05 8.75
C TRP A 1 6.43 -7.40 9.71
N GLY A 2 6.20 -8.25 10.72
CA GLY A 2 7.18 -8.53 11.78
C GLY A 2 7.36 -10.03 12.02
N ALA A 3 8.50 -10.43 12.61
CA ALA A 3 8.89 -11.84 12.78
C ALA A 3 7.85 -12.70 13.52
N SER A 4 7.15 -12.12 14.51
CA SER A 4 6.09 -12.82 15.26
C SER A 4 4.92 -13.23 14.36
N ARG A 5 4.49 -12.32 13.49
CA ARG A 5 3.37 -12.57 12.58
C ARG A 5 3.72 -13.62 11.52
N ILE A 6 4.91 -13.54 10.95
CA ILE A 6 5.41 -14.53 9.97
C ILE A 6 5.50 -15.92 10.62
N HIS A 7 5.96 -16.01 11.86
CA HIS A 7 6.01 -17.27 12.61
C HIS A 7 4.60 -17.86 12.81
N SER A 8 3.63 -17.06 13.24
CA SER A 8 2.25 -17.53 13.39
C SER A 8 1.64 -18.02 12.07
N GLU A 9 1.90 -17.32 10.96
CA GLU A 9 1.45 -17.74 9.63
C GLU A 9 2.11 -19.05 9.18
N LEU A 10 3.39 -19.26 9.49
CA LEU A 10 4.10 -20.52 9.19
C LEU A 10 3.54 -21.70 10.02
N LEU A 11 3.19 -21.47 11.28
CA LEU A 11 2.52 -22.49 12.11
C LEU A 11 1.15 -22.86 11.54
N LEU A 12 0.38 -21.88 11.07
CA LEU A 12 -0.92 -22.13 10.42
C LEU A 12 -0.79 -22.97 9.14
N LEU A 13 0.36 -22.89 8.45
CA LEU A 13 0.68 -23.70 7.27
C LEU A 13 1.27 -25.07 7.62
N GLY A 14 1.38 -25.41 8.91
CA GLY A 14 1.90 -26.70 9.37
C GLY A 14 3.42 -26.79 9.49
N PHE A 15 4.14 -25.67 9.41
CA PHE A 15 5.59 -25.65 9.64
C PHE A 15 5.91 -25.50 11.12
N ASP A 16 6.57 -26.50 11.70
CA ASP A 16 7.12 -26.42 13.06
C ASP A 16 8.49 -25.74 13.05
N ILE A 17 8.50 -24.40 13.11
CA ILE A 17 9.71 -23.58 13.12
C ILE A 17 9.70 -22.64 14.31
N SER A 18 10.84 -22.54 15.01
CA SER A 18 10.95 -21.62 16.15
C SER A 18 10.98 -20.15 15.72
N LEU A 19 10.38 -19.27 16.53
CA LEU A 19 10.43 -17.82 16.34
C LEU A 19 11.87 -17.28 16.24
N SER A 20 12.81 -17.89 16.98
CA SER A 20 14.24 -17.54 16.91
C SER A 20 14.85 -17.84 15.54
N SER A 21 14.45 -18.94 14.90
CA SER A 21 14.84 -19.29 13.53
C SER A 21 14.28 -18.29 12.53
N VAL A 22 13.00 -17.90 12.66
CA VAL A 22 12.39 -16.86 11.82
C VAL A 22 13.14 -15.53 11.97
N LYS A 23 13.42 -15.10 13.20
CA LYS A 23 14.23 -13.89 13.46
C LYS A 23 15.63 -13.97 12.84
N ARG A 24 16.31 -15.11 12.96
CA ARG A 24 17.64 -15.35 12.38
C ARG A 24 17.61 -15.29 10.86
N ILE A 25 16.62 -15.91 10.23
CA ILE A 25 16.44 -15.89 8.77
C ILE A 25 16.17 -14.46 8.30
N ILE A 26 15.24 -13.73 8.93
CA ILE A 26 14.96 -12.32 8.61
C ILE A 26 16.23 -11.49 8.74
N LYS A 27 16.98 -11.64 9.84
CA LYS A 27 18.26 -10.92 10.05
C LYS A 27 19.28 -11.26 8.97
N ARG A 28 19.37 -12.51 8.54
CA ARG A 28 20.26 -12.96 7.45
C ARG A 28 19.83 -12.35 6.11
N ILE A 29 18.54 -12.39 5.77
CA ILE A 29 18.01 -11.76 4.56
C ILE A 29 18.32 -10.27 4.58
N LEU A 30 18.00 -9.55 5.66
CA LEU A 30 18.29 -8.11 5.76
C LEU A 30 19.79 -7.75 5.76
N LYS A 31 20.68 -8.71 6.05
CA LYS A 31 22.14 -8.52 6.01
C LYS A 31 22.71 -8.81 4.61
N SER A 32 22.25 -9.89 3.98
CA SER A 32 22.70 -10.34 2.64
C SER A 32 22.05 -9.54 1.52
N TYR A 33 20.74 -9.37 1.60
CA TYR A 33 20.02 -8.41 0.80
C TYR A 33 20.25 -7.05 1.46
N LYS A 34 20.82 -6.11 0.71
CA LYS A 34 20.73 -4.67 0.97
C LYS A 34 19.64 -4.06 0.08
N PRO A 35 18.37 -4.53 0.04
CA PRO A 35 17.42 -4.00 -0.93
C PRO A 35 17.07 -2.53 -0.61
N PHE A 36 17.30 -2.12 0.63
CA PHE A 36 16.91 -0.82 1.18
C PHE A 36 18.05 -0.15 1.96
N ARG A 37 19.32 -0.35 1.57
CA ARG A 37 20.34 0.64 1.95
C ARG A 37 20.11 1.90 1.10
N GLY A 38 19.13 2.70 1.51
CA GLY A 38 19.13 4.14 1.29
C GLY A 38 19.01 4.66 -0.15
N ASN A 39 18.31 3.99 -1.05
CA ASN A 39 17.96 4.62 -2.32
C ASN A 39 16.46 4.94 -2.37
N TRP A 40 16.00 5.76 -1.41
CA TRP A 40 14.84 6.62 -1.64
C TRP A 40 14.96 7.32 -2.99
N SER A 41 16.19 7.69 -3.39
CA SER A 41 16.56 8.14 -4.73
C SER A 41 16.20 7.19 -5.87
N ALA A 42 16.32 5.86 -5.72
CA ALA A 42 15.92 4.92 -6.78
C ALA A 42 14.40 4.81 -6.90
N TRP A 43 13.68 4.87 -5.77
CA TRP A 43 12.23 4.95 -5.75
C TRP A 43 11.72 6.26 -6.37
N LEU A 44 12.31 7.39 -5.98
CA LEU A 44 12.02 8.70 -6.58
C LEU A 44 12.34 8.72 -8.07
N ARG A 45 13.45 8.11 -8.49
CA ARG A 45 13.81 8.01 -9.92
C ARG A 45 12.79 7.18 -10.68
N LEU A 46 12.35 6.06 -10.13
CA LEU A 46 11.29 5.25 -10.73
C LEU A 46 10.01 6.08 -10.87
N ILE A 47 9.56 6.74 -9.81
CA ILE A 47 8.36 7.59 -9.83
C ILE A 47 8.52 8.69 -10.88
N SER A 48 9.65 9.38 -10.91
CA SER A 48 9.94 10.43 -11.89
C SER A 48 9.93 9.92 -13.33
N GLN A 49 10.26 8.65 -13.59
CA GLN A 49 10.23 8.07 -14.92
C GLN A 49 8.81 7.72 -15.38
N ILE A 50 7.92 7.34 -14.45
CA ILE A 50 6.57 6.85 -14.78
C ILE A 50 5.47 7.88 -14.54
N GLN A 51 5.74 8.97 -13.81
CA GLN A 51 4.72 9.90 -13.31
C GLN A 51 3.83 10.54 -14.40
N ALA A 52 4.36 10.76 -15.61
CA ALA A 52 3.63 11.35 -16.74
C ALA A 52 2.60 10.40 -17.37
N GLN A 53 2.66 9.10 -17.04
CA GLN A 53 1.77 8.06 -17.56
C GLN A 53 1.01 7.35 -16.44
N THR A 54 1.18 7.80 -15.20
CA THR A 54 0.65 7.11 -14.03
C THR A 54 -0.38 7.96 -13.32
N VAL A 55 -1.48 7.32 -12.95
CA VAL A 55 -2.54 7.89 -12.13
C VAL A 55 -2.54 7.18 -10.79
N ALA A 56 -2.53 7.97 -9.71
CA ALA A 56 -2.80 7.46 -8.37
C ALA A 56 -4.31 7.47 -8.12
N MET A 57 -4.77 6.46 -7.39
CA MET A 57 -6.14 6.38 -6.92
C MET A 57 -6.14 6.47 -5.40
N ASP A 58 -7.05 7.26 -4.84
CA ASP A 58 -7.25 7.30 -3.39
C ASP A 58 -8.75 7.34 -3.06
N LEU A 59 -9.12 6.70 -1.95
CA LEU A 59 -10.48 6.63 -1.45
C LEU A 59 -10.57 7.41 -0.14
N CYS A 60 -11.18 8.59 -0.20
CA CYS A 60 -11.35 9.47 0.96
C CYS A 60 -12.76 9.33 1.55
N ARG A 61 -12.84 9.38 2.88
CA ARG A 61 -14.10 9.45 3.61
C ARG A 61 -14.37 10.90 4.00
N ILE A 62 -15.51 11.44 3.61
CA ILE A 62 -15.94 12.81 3.91
C ILE A 62 -17.08 12.72 4.92
N ASN A 63 -16.85 13.24 6.12
CA ASN A 63 -17.90 13.36 7.13
C ASN A 63 -18.58 14.72 6.97
N THR A 64 -19.89 14.70 6.77
CA THR A 64 -20.70 15.93 6.66
C THR A 64 -21.10 16.44 8.04
N VAL A 65 -21.36 17.74 8.14
CA VAL A 65 -21.86 18.38 9.38
C VAL A 65 -23.19 17.75 9.85
N CYS A 66 -24.01 17.26 8.91
CA CYS A 66 -25.28 16.58 9.19
C CYS A 66 -25.11 15.11 9.62
N GLY A 67 -23.88 14.64 9.87
CA GLY A 67 -23.61 13.27 10.34
C GLY A 67 -23.66 12.18 9.26
N SER A 68 -23.91 12.55 8.00
CA SER A 68 -23.80 11.60 6.88
C SER A 68 -22.36 11.42 6.44
N THR A 69 -22.02 10.22 5.98
CA THR A 69 -20.69 9.88 5.43
C THR A 69 -20.78 9.72 3.92
N LEU A 70 -19.91 10.43 3.22
CA LEU A 70 -19.67 10.29 1.79
C LEU A 70 -18.32 9.64 1.54
N PHE A 71 -18.21 8.94 0.43
CA PHE A 71 -16.97 8.35 -0.06
C PHE A 71 -16.62 8.97 -1.41
N LEU A 72 -15.38 9.44 -1.51
CA LEU A 72 -14.80 10.06 -2.69
C LEU A 72 -13.70 9.15 -3.23
N LEU A 73 -13.85 8.65 -4.45
CA LEU A 73 -12.78 8.01 -5.18
C LEU A 73 -12.16 9.06 -6.11
N ALA A 74 -10.90 9.42 -5.88
CA ALA A 74 -10.19 10.43 -6.66
C ALA A 74 -9.07 9.79 -7.49
N PHE A 75 -8.99 10.18 -8.76
CA PHE A 75 -7.94 9.81 -9.69
C PHE A 75 -7.02 11.02 -9.90
N ILE A 76 -5.76 10.91 -9.50
CA ILE A 76 -4.80 12.01 -9.45
C ILE A 76 -3.65 11.70 -10.41
N HIS A 77 -3.42 12.57 -11.38
CA HIS A 77 -2.27 12.45 -12.27
C HIS A 77 -0.98 12.73 -11.48
N LEU A 78 -0.03 11.79 -11.49
CA LEU A 78 1.12 11.85 -10.58
C LEU A 78 2.06 13.02 -10.89
N GLU A 79 2.29 13.33 -12.17
CA GLU A 79 3.18 14.43 -12.57
C GLU A 79 2.58 15.81 -12.26
N SER A 80 1.34 16.05 -12.70
CA SER A 80 0.72 17.37 -12.59
C SER A 80 0.04 17.62 -11.24
N ARG A 81 -0.13 16.57 -10.43
CA ARG A 81 -0.87 16.58 -9.15
C ARG A 81 -2.30 17.09 -9.27
N LYS A 82 -2.88 17.03 -10.47
CA LYS A 82 -4.27 17.42 -10.73
C LYS A 82 -5.20 16.22 -10.60
N ILE A 83 -6.39 16.46 -10.05
CA ILE A 83 -7.48 15.49 -10.06
C ILE A 83 -8.01 15.44 -11.50
N VAL A 84 -7.92 14.26 -12.12
CA VAL A 84 -8.38 14.03 -13.50
C VAL A 84 -9.86 13.67 -13.49
N GLN A 85 -10.27 12.83 -12.53
CA GLN A 85 -11.64 12.40 -12.34
C GLN A 85 -11.88 12.11 -10.87
N PHE A 86 -13.12 12.27 -10.43
CA PHE A 86 -13.54 11.79 -9.13
C PHE A 86 -15.00 11.31 -9.16
N ASN A 87 -15.29 10.32 -8.34
CA ASN A 87 -16.63 9.77 -8.15
C ASN A 87 -17.01 9.91 -6.67
N ILE A 88 -18.26 10.28 -6.38
CA ILE A 88 -18.78 10.41 -5.02
C ILE A 88 -19.97 9.48 -4.83
N THR A 89 -20.03 8.80 -3.69
CA THR A 89 -21.17 7.94 -3.32
C THR A 89 -21.39 7.93 -1.81
N PHE A 90 -22.63 7.69 -1.38
CA PHE A 90 -22.95 7.35 0.01
C PHE A 90 -22.64 5.88 0.34
N ASN A 91 -22.64 5.00 -0.67
CA ASN A 91 -22.49 3.56 -0.50
C ASN A 91 -21.42 3.03 -1.48
N PRO A 92 -20.16 2.90 -1.06
CA PRO A 92 -19.08 2.40 -1.92
C PRO A 92 -19.23 0.88 -2.07
N THR A 93 -19.75 0.44 -3.21
CA THR A 93 -19.81 -0.98 -3.57
C THR A 93 -18.60 -1.36 -4.40
N ARG A 94 -18.29 -2.66 -4.45
CA ARG A 94 -17.24 -3.19 -5.34
C ARG A 94 -17.48 -2.77 -6.80
N ASP A 95 -18.71 -2.91 -7.27
CA ASP A 95 -19.08 -2.54 -8.65
C ASP A 95 -18.91 -1.06 -8.92
N TRP A 96 -19.11 -0.20 -7.91
CA TRP A 96 -18.88 1.24 -8.03
C TRP A 96 -17.39 1.57 -8.13
N ILE A 97 -16.51 0.88 -7.39
CA ILE A 97 -15.05 1.08 -7.47
C ILE A 97 -14.49 0.64 -8.83
N LEU A 98 -15.09 -0.39 -9.43
CA LEU A 98 -14.63 -0.98 -10.70
C LEU A 98 -15.19 -0.26 -11.94
N ARG A 99 -16.04 0.76 -11.78
CA ARG A 99 -16.61 1.58 -12.85
C ARG A 99 -15.79 2.85 -13.07
#